data_AF-A0A958J0W1-F1
#
_entry.id   AF-A0A958J0W1-F1
#
_cell.length_a   1.000
_cell.length_b   1.000
_cell.length_c   1.000
_cell.angle_alpha   90.00
_cell.angle_beta   90.00
_cell.angle_gamma   90.00
#
_symmetry.space_group_name_H-M   'P 1'
#
loop_
_entity.id
_entity.type
_entity.pdbx_description
1 polymer ?
#
loop_
_entity_poly.entity_id
_entity_poly.type
_entity_poly.pdbx_seq_one_letter_code
_entity_poly.pdbx_strand_id
1 'polypeptide(L)' 'MRSHTFFCIDAHTCGNPVRVVAGGGPFLEGRTMSEKRQHFLAEFDWIRTGLMFEPRGHDMMSGSIPYPS' A
#
# COMPACT_ATOMS: atom_id res chain seq x y z
N MET A 1 -10.53 -18.51 -8.27
CA MET A 1 -9.75 -17.25 -8.20
C MET A 1 -9.62 -16.87 -6.73
N ARG A 2 -8.41 -16.53 -6.25
CA ARG A 2 -8.24 -16.00 -4.90
C ARG A 2 -8.60 -14.52 -4.91
N SER A 3 -9.53 -14.12 -4.04
CA SER A 3 -9.85 -12.71 -3.81
C SER A 3 -9.00 -12.18 -2.66
N HIS A 4 -8.51 -10.95 -2.79
CA HIS A 4 -7.79 -10.23 -1.74
C HIS A 4 -8.56 -8.95 -1.42
N THR A 5 -8.77 -8.69 -0.12
CA THR A 5 -9.55 -7.56 0.36
C THR A 5 -8.65 -6.66 1.19
N PHE A 6 -8.62 -5.37 0.84
CA PHE A 6 -7.89 -4.34 1.55
C PHE A 6 -8.89 -3.34 2.13
N PHE A 7 -8.68 -2.95 3.39
CA PHE A 7 -9.43 -1.88 4.02
C PHE A 7 -8.66 -0.57 3.82
N CYS A 8 -9.20 0.31 2.99
CA CYS A 8 -8.55 1.55 2.58
C CYS A 8 -9.33 2.77 3.08
N ILE A 9 -8.60 3.77 3.57
CA ILE A 9 -9.12 5.10 3.91
C ILE A 9 -8.50 6.10 2.94
N ASP A 10 -9.31 6.69 2.08
CA ASP A 10 -8.87 7.69 1.12
C ASP A 10 -9.08 9.10 1.68
N ALA A 11 -8.07 9.95 1.51
CA ALA A 11 -8.05 11.34 1.95
C ALA A 11 -7.29 12.20 0.94
N HIS A 12 -7.19 13.50 1.19
CA HIS A 12 -6.29 14.36 0.44
C HIS A 12 -5.60 15.38 1.32
N THR A 13 -4.42 15.83 0.89
CA THR A 13 -3.73 16.99 1.47
C THR A 13 -3.57 18.03 0.37
N CYS A 14 -4.27 19.16 0.51
CA CYS A 14 -4.29 20.25 -0.48
C CYS A 14 -4.56 19.75 -1.93
N GLY A 15 -5.53 18.84 -2.10
CA GLY A 15 -5.89 18.26 -3.40
C GLY A 15 -5.05 17.06 -3.85
N ASN A 16 -3.91 16.75 -3.20
CA ASN A 16 -3.15 15.54 -3.50
C ASN A 16 -3.77 14.33 -2.80
N PRO A 17 -4.19 13.28 -3.53
CA PRO A 17 -4.87 12.13 -2.95
C PRO A 17 -3.89 11.22 -2.21
N VAL A 18 -4.36 10.68 -1.08
CA VAL A 18 -3.63 9.75 -0.21
C VAL A 18 -4.56 8.58 0.13
N ARG A 19 -4.11 7.36 -0.11
CA ARG A 19 -4.78 6.12 0.30
C ARG A 19 -4.03 5.45 1.45
N VAL A 20 -4.66 5.34 2.61
CA VAL A 20 -4.13 4.59 3.75
C VAL A 20 -4.71 3.17 3.72
N VAL A 21 -3.85 2.16 3.55
CA VAL A 21 -4.25 0.74 3.63
C VAL A 21 -4.23 0.32 5.10
N ALA A 22 -5.35 0.54 5.79
CA ALA A 22 -5.50 0.26 7.21
C ALA A 22 -5.70 -1.24 7.54
N GLY A 23 -5.95 -2.09 6.54
CA GLY A 23 -6.06 -3.54 6.72
C GLY A 23 -5.85 -4.34 5.44
N GLY A 24 -5.42 -5.59 5.59
CA GLY A 24 -5.15 -6.52 4.47
C GLY A 24 -3.72 -6.47 3.91
N GLY A 25 -2.84 -5.63 4.48
CA GLY A 25 -1.42 -5.61 4.12
C GLY A 25 -0.68 -6.90 4.49
N PRO A 26 0.41 -7.24 3.77
CA PRO A 26 1.20 -8.43 4.03
C PRO A 26 2.02 -8.28 5.32
N PHE A 27 2.44 -9.39 5.93
CA PHE A 27 3.45 -9.33 6.98
C PHE A 27 4.82 -9.14 6.34
N LEU A 28 5.57 -8.13 6.82
CA LEU A 28 6.87 -7.79 6.28
C LEU A 28 7.99 -8.17 7.24
N GLU A 29 8.99 -8.88 6.71
CA GLU A 29 10.25 -9.15 7.38
C GLU A 29 11.18 -7.94 7.34
N GLY A 30 11.96 -7.77 8.41
CA GLY A 30 12.88 -6.65 8.59
C GLY A 30 12.76 -6.00 9.95
N ARG A 31 13.91 -5.66 10.54
CA ARG A 31 14.05 -4.91 11.81
C ARG A 31 13.85 -3.41 11.61
N THR A 32 14.07 -2.91 10.39
CA THR A 32 13.86 -1.49 10.06
C THR A 32 12.76 -1.32 9.02
N MET A 33 12.15 -0.14 8.96
CA MET A 33 11.18 0.18 7.90
C MET A 33 11.80 0.11 6.50
N SER A 34 13.12 0.35 6.37
CA SER A 34 13.82 0.20 5.09
C SER A 34 13.89 -1.27 4.66
N GLU A 35 14.25 -2.17 5.57
CA GLU A 35 14.24 -3.63 5.32
C GLU A 35 12.83 -4.12 4.97
N LYS A 36 11.81 -3.70 5.75
CA LYS A 36 10.40 -4.02 5.46
C LYS A 36 9.99 -3.52 4.07
N ARG A 37 10.38 -2.29 3.69
CA ARG A 37 10.10 -1.75 2.34
C ARG A 37 10.77 -2.56 1.24
N GLN A 38 12.01 -3.00 1.43
CA GLN A 38 12.71 -3.83 0.45
C GLN A 38 12.01 -5.17 0.24
N HIS A 39 11.62 -5.83 1.33
CA HIS A 39 10.84 -7.07 1.27
C HIS A 39 9.48 -6.87 0.58
N PHE A 40 8.78 -5.77 0.89
CA PHE A 40 7.53 -5.42 0.21
C PHE A 40 7.71 -5.28 -1.31
N LEU A 41 8.76 -4.60 -1.77
CA LEU A 41 9.03 -4.44 -3.20
C LEU A 41 9.46 -5.74 -3.87
N ALA A 42 10.15 -6.63 -3.15
CA ALA A 42 10.62 -7.90 -3.70
C ALA A 42 9.47 -8.89 -3.91
N GLU A 43 8.52 -8.99 -2.97
CA GLU A 43 7.51 -10.06 -2.98
C GLU A 43 6.07 -9.57 -3.18
N PHE A 44 5.79 -8.32 -2.84
CA PHE A 44 4.42 -7.79 -2.73
C PHE A 44 4.17 -6.55 -3.60
N ASP A 45 5.02 -6.25 -4.58
CA ASP A 45 4.83 -5.07 -5.46
C ASP A 45 3.51 -5.11 -6.26
N TRP A 46 2.95 -6.31 -6.45
CA TRP A 46 1.61 -6.50 -7.02
C TRP A 46 0.51 -5.80 -6.21
N ILE A 47 0.69 -5.62 -4.90
CA ILE A 47 -0.24 -4.87 -4.05
C ILE A 47 -0.17 -3.38 -4.38
N ARG A 48 1.04 -2.82 -4.50
CA ARG A 48 1.24 -1.42 -4.86
C ARG A 48 0.63 -1.12 -6.22
N THR A 49 0.98 -1.90 -7.23
CA THR A 49 0.44 -1.72 -8.59
C THR A 49 -1.08 -1.92 -8.61
N GLY A 50 -1.59 -2.96 -7.96
CA GLY A 50 -3.02 -3.26 -7.93
C GLY A 50 -3.88 -2.22 -7.20
N LEU A 51 -3.32 -1.47 -6.24
CA LEU A 51 -4.02 -0.45 -5.46
C LEU A 51 -3.79 0.99 -5.96
N MET A 52 -2.61 1.29 -6.53
CA MET A 52 -2.24 2.66 -6.92
C MET A 52 -2.48 2.93 -8.41
N PHE A 53 -2.41 1.91 -9.28
CA PHE A 53 -2.61 2.11 -10.72
C PHE A 53 -4.08 1.92 -11.09
N GLU A 54 -4.42 2.33 -12.31
CA GLU A 54 -5.75 2.08 -12.87
C GLU A 54 -6.08 0.58 -12.84
N PRO A 55 -7.33 0.19 -12.55
CA PRO A 55 -8.52 1.04 -12.41
C PRO A 55 -8.80 1.54 -10.98
N ARG A 56 -7.97 1.18 -9.97
CA ARG A 56 -8.25 1.49 -8.56
C ARG A 56 -7.62 2.79 -8.08
N GLY A 57 -6.56 3.22 -8.73
CA GLY A 57 -5.92 4.51 -8.54
C GLY A 57 -5.69 5.21 -9.88
N HIS A 58 -4.71 6.09 -9.90
CA HIS A 58 -4.32 6.91 -11.05
C HIS A 58 -2.91 7.48 -10.79
N ASP A 59 -2.31 8.14 -11.78
CA ASP A 59 -0.89 8.56 -11.74
C ASP A 59 -0.49 9.44 -10.54
N MET A 60 -1.46 10.16 -9.96
CA MET A 60 -1.24 11.05 -8.81
C MET A 60 -1.58 10.40 -7.46
N MET A 61 -2.04 9.14 -7.45
CA MET A 61 -2.40 8.43 -6.22
C MET A 61 -1.13 8.15 -5.40
N SER A 62 -1.12 8.67 -4.18
CA SER A 62 -0.13 8.28 -3.17
C SER A 62 -0.75 7.35 -2.15
N GLY A 63 0.06 6.53 -1.47
CA GLY A 63 -0.46 5.61 -0.48
C GLY A 63 0.52 5.24 0.62
N SER A 64 -0.04 4.79 1.75
CA SER A 64 0.71 4.36 2.93
C SER A 64 0.11 3.08 3.51
N ILE A 65 0.98 2.24 4.07
CA ILE A 65 0.59 1.04 4.81
C ILE A 65 1.25 1.14 6.19
N PRO A 66 0.49 1.40 7.27
CA PRO A 66 1.05 1.50 8.61
C PRO A 66 1.53 0.12 9.09
N TYR A 67 2.74 0.08 9.64
CA TYR A 67 3.29 -1.08 10.34
C TYR A 67 3.68 -0.67 11.76
N PRO A 68 3.57 -1.57 12.75
CA PRO A 68 4.11 -1.34 14.08
C PRO A 68 5.60 -1.00 14.02
N SER A 69 6.01 -0.06 14.86
CA SER A 69 7.41 0.32 15.10
C SER A 69 8.20 -0.86 15.65
#